data_AF-A0A0C9VQV1-F1
#
_entry.id   AF-A0A0C9VQV1-F1
#
_cell.length_a   1.000
_cell.length_b   1.000
_cell.length_c   1.000
_cell.angle_alpha   90.00
_cell.angle_beta   90.00
_cell.angle_gamma   90.00
#
_symmetry.space_group_name_H-M   'P 1'
#
loop_
_entity.id
_entity.type
_entity.pdbx_description
1 polymer ?
#
loop_
_entity_poly.entity_id
_entity_poly.type
_entity_poly.pdbx_seq_one_letter_code
_entity_poly.pdbx_strand_id
1 'polypeptide(L)'
;MWFFSRYLTAATLTALLIIVPRVASHPSLESRASCFPGGGAILSAFQKPSQPRSSWWCPASQQHGFLGFSYPMENSNCSDPSNQFAKINQDFQRMKAQFGATMVRIYGPECRNASVWQNLLQAGIANNMAIIPQVWWGFLADQDLWKLTAASIISVLRNNPIAPYVFHSIAFGSEPIGDDVDNGPTQFVSDLKAFKANVSSFGVPVTISEDWDRPGIMSGQNWTGLGPVGQQIAPVIDLVQAHIMPYYHADLFPTAANIWPYFEQYIPFLQANLPNKQIMVSQTLWSSELGGSHDRGFGNPGENLGNFTLYWDTIQSMCSYFKQHQVGWFFHTWDDSQEPGLGLIDDNGNIKIAFDPPKC
;
A
#
# COMPACT_ATOMS: atom_id res chain seq x y z
N MET A 1 9.69 -35.49 -86.45
CA MET A 1 10.11 -36.91 -86.37
C MET A 1 10.02 -37.31 -84.91
N TRP A 2 9.08 -38.21 -84.56
CA TRP A 2 9.07 -39.14 -83.39
C TRP A 2 9.29 -38.55 -81.97
N PHE A 3 8.55 -38.84 -80.89
CA PHE A 3 7.54 -39.83 -80.54
C PHE A 3 6.82 -39.37 -79.26
N PHE A 4 5.63 -39.92 -79.00
CA PHE A 4 4.89 -39.84 -77.74
C PHE A 4 5.67 -40.50 -76.58
N SER A 5 5.52 -39.96 -75.36
CA SER A 5 5.56 -40.78 -74.14
C SER A 5 4.65 -40.20 -73.06
N ARG A 6 3.67 -41.01 -72.64
CA ARG A 6 2.81 -40.80 -71.48
C ARG A 6 3.51 -41.39 -70.26
N TYR A 7 3.58 -40.65 -69.15
CA TYR A 7 3.60 -41.27 -67.82
C TYR A 7 2.76 -40.43 -66.84
N LEU A 8 1.78 -41.12 -66.24
CA LEU A 8 1.07 -40.76 -65.03
C LEU A 8 2.05 -40.48 -63.89
N THR A 9 1.75 -39.52 -63.02
CA THR A 9 2.11 -39.64 -61.59
C THR A 9 1.25 -38.73 -60.71
N ALA A 10 0.54 -39.40 -59.80
CA ALA A 10 0.09 -39.01 -58.47
C ALA A 10 -0.33 -37.54 -58.21
N ALA A 11 -1.64 -37.31 -58.13
CA ALA A 11 -2.19 -36.23 -57.33
C ALA A 11 -2.01 -36.57 -55.84
N THR A 12 -1.12 -35.83 -55.17
CA THR A 12 -0.98 -35.84 -53.71
C THR A 12 -2.19 -35.14 -53.11
N LEU A 13 -3.05 -35.89 -52.40
CA LEU A 13 -4.05 -35.33 -51.51
C LEU A 13 -3.32 -34.63 -50.35
N THR A 14 -3.23 -33.31 -50.39
CA THR A 14 -2.84 -32.52 -49.22
C THR A 14 -4.02 -32.51 -48.27
N ALA A 15 -3.99 -33.34 -47.22
CA ALA A 15 -4.91 -33.21 -46.11
C ALA A 15 -4.64 -31.85 -45.44
N LEU A 16 -5.53 -30.88 -45.65
CA LEU A 16 -5.58 -29.68 -44.82
C LEU A 16 -5.88 -30.15 -43.39
N LEU A 17 -4.85 -30.18 -42.54
CA LEU A 17 -5.04 -30.15 -41.10
C LEU A 17 -5.71 -28.81 -40.79
N ILE A 18 -7.02 -28.84 -40.57
CA ILE A 18 -7.71 -27.79 -39.84
C ILE A 18 -7.14 -27.85 -38.43
N ILE A 19 -6.14 -27.00 -38.16
CA ILE A 19 -5.73 -26.68 -36.81
C ILE A 19 -6.91 -25.90 -36.22
N VAL A 20 -7.84 -26.63 -35.60
CA VAL A 20 -8.79 -26.01 -34.69
C VAL A 20 -7.91 -25.38 -33.61
N PRO A 21 -7.97 -24.06 -33.39
CA PRO A 21 -7.24 -23.45 -32.29
C PRO A 21 -7.70 -24.18 -31.03
N ARG A 22 -6.74 -24.80 -30.33
CA ARG A 22 -6.96 -25.26 -28.96
C ARG A 22 -7.46 -24.01 -28.24
N VAL A 23 -8.77 -23.98 -27.95
CA VAL A 23 -9.31 -23.09 -26.94
C VAL A 23 -8.42 -23.35 -25.74
N ALA A 24 -7.61 -22.35 -25.40
CA ALA A 24 -6.86 -22.39 -24.16
C ALA A 24 -7.92 -22.69 -23.11
N SER A 25 -7.86 -23.89 -22.56
CA SER A 25 -8.65 -24.24 -21.40
C SER A 25 -8.33 -23.16 -20.39
N HIS A 26 -9.26 -22.23 -20.19
CA HIS A 26 -9.22 -21.33 -19.06
C HIS A 26 -8.82 -22.19 -17.87
N PRO A 27 -7.80 -21.81 -17.08
CA PRO A 27 -7.56 -22.50 -15.84
C PRO A 27 -8.92 -22.58 -15.16
N SER A 28 -9.33 -23.82 -14.84
CA SER A 28 -10.53 -24.07 -14.07
C SER A 28 -10.60 -23.01 -12.98
N LEU A 29 -11.78 -22.43 -12.76
CA LEU A 29 -12.10 -21.67 -11.56
C LEU A 29 -11.79 -22.54 -10.33
N GLU A 30 -10.51 -22.72 -9.99
CA GLU A 30 -10.08 -22.89 -8.62
C GLU A 30 -10.81 -21.79 -7.88
N SER A 31 -11.67 -22.20 -6.94
CA SER A 31 -12.60 -21.32 -6.25
C SER A 31 -11.90 -20.01 -5.98
N ARG A 32 -12.25 -18.94 -6.72
CA ARG A 32 -11.73 -17.61 -6.39
C ARG A 32 -12.05 -17.44 -4.93
N ALA A 33 -11.01 -17.40 -4.09
CA ALA A 33 -11.18 -17.41 -2.66
C ALA A 33 -12.25 -16.35 -2.32
N SER A 34 -13.20 -16.68 -1.45
CA SER A 34 -14.30 -15.79 -1.08
C SER A 34 -13.85 -14.64 -0.17
N CYS A 35 -12.61 -14.16 -0.39
CA CYS A 35 -11.93 -13.15 0.41
C CYS A 35 -11.87 -11.81 -0.34
N PHE A 36 -11.56 -10.75 0.39
CA PHE A 36 -11.46 -9.37 -0.08
C PHE A 36 -10.06 -8.82 0.21
N PRO A 37 -9.48 -7.95 -0.65
CA PRO A 37 -10.03 -7.47 -1.92
C PRO A 37 -9.59 -8.26 -3.17
N GLY A 38 -8.67 -9.21 -3.04
CA GLY A 38 -8.10 -9.97 -4.17
C GLY A 38 -8.95 -11.15 -4.67
N GLY A 39 -9.96 -11.56 -3.90
CA GLY A 39 -10.83 -12.70 -4.21
C GLY A 39 -12.17 -12.30 -4.82
N GLY A 40 -13.18 -13.15 -4.65
CA GLY A 40 -14.53 -12.94 -5.16
C GLY A 40 -15.45 -12.12 -4.24
N ALA A 41 -15.02 -11.79 -3.02
CA ALA A 41 -15.86 -11.03 -2.10
C ALA A 41 -15.94 -9.55 -2.48
N ILE A 42 -17.12 -8.97 -2.29
CA ILE A 42 -17.40 -7.57 -2.59
C ILE A 42 -18.09 -6.90 -1.40
N LEU A 43 -17.76 -5.63 -1.17
CA LEU A 43 -18.47 -4.76 -0.24
C LEU A 43 -19.85 -4.44 -0.83
N SER A 44 -20.92 -4.65 -0.04
CA SER A 44 -22.29 -4.41 -0.49
C SER A 44 -23.01 -3.43 0.44
N ALA A 45 -23.40 -2.27 -0.11
CA ALA A 45 -24.42 -1.36 0.40
C ALA A 45 -24.54 -1.21 1.93
N PHE A 46 -23.41 -1.02 2.63
CA PHE A 46 -23.33 -0.85 4.09
C PHE A 46 -23.80 -2.05 4.94
N GLN A 47 -24.01 -3.21 4.33
CA GLN A 47 -24.39 -4.43 5.05
C GLN A 47 -23.15 -5.19 5.54
N LYS A 48 -23.16 -5.56 6.83
CA LYS A 48 -22.14 -6.43 7.39
C LYS A 48 -22.15 -7.78 6.65
N PRO A 49 -21.01 -8.26 6.13
CA PRO A 49 -20.91 -9.60 5.54
C PRO A 49 -21.36 -10.70 6.49
N SER A 50 -21.96 -11.76 5.94
CA SER A 50 -22.39 -12.94 6.71
C SER A 50 -21.21 -13.76 7.22
N GLN A 51 -20.10 -13.77 6.49
CA GLN A 51 -18.88 -14.46 6.90
C GLN A 51 -18.16 -13.70 8.02
N PRO A 52 -17.53 -14.41 8.98
CA PRO A 52 -16.74 -13.76 10.00
C PRO A 52 -15.56 -13.01 9.40
N ARG A 53 -15.13 -11.93 10.07
CA ARG A 53 -13.99 -11.11 9.65
C ARG A 53 -12.72 -11.92 9.40
N SER A 54 -12.46 -12.95 10.20
CA SER A 54 -11.27 -13.79 10.08
C SER A 54 -11.19 -14.56 8.76
N SER A 55 -12.30 -14.78 8.06
CA SER A 55 -12.34 -15.38 6.72
C SER A 55 -12.61 -14.36 5.61
N TRP A 56 -12.76 -13.07 5.97
CA TRP A 56 -13.07 -12.01 5.02
C TRP A 56 -11.85 -11.56 4.22
N TRP A 57 -10.69 -11.39 4.86
CA TRP A 57 -9.51 -10.86 4.20
C TRP A 57 -8.73 -11.92 3.45
N CYS A 58 -8.21 -11.56 2.29
CA CYS A 58 -7.31 -12.44 1.56
C CYS A 58 -6.01 -12.63 2.32
N PRO A 59 -5.38 -13.81 2.23
CA PRO A 59 -4.08 -14.05 2.86
C PRO A 59 -3.00 -13.17 2.22
N ALA A 60 -1.85 -13.01 2.90
CA ALA A 60 -0.69 -12.28 2.38
C ALA A 60 -0.24 -12.79 1.00
N SER A 61 -0.39 -14.09 0.73
CA SER A 61 -0.12 -14.70 -0.58
C SER A 61 -1.00 -14.20 -1.72
N GLN A 62 -2.03 -13.39 -1.45
CA GLN A 62 -2.89 -12.70 -2.42
C GLN A 62 -2.94 -11.18 -2.22
N GLN A 63 -2.13 -10.66 -1.29
CA GLN A 63 -2.01 -9.22 -1.00
C GLN A 63 -0.55 -8.78 -1.17
N HIS A 64 -0.02 -9.02 -2.37
CA HIS A 64 1.35 -8.67 -2.74
C HIS A 64 1.37 -7.85 -4.03
N GLY A 65 2.53 -7.28 -4.38
CA GLY A 65 2.61 -6.34 -5.48
C GLY A 65 1.87 -5.03 -5.19
N PHE A 66 1.37 -4.36 -6.21
CA PHE A 66 0.70 -3.07 -6.05
C PHE A 66 -0.66 -3.23 -5.37
N LEU A 67 -0.81 -2.62 -4.18
CA LEU A 67 -2.06 -2.61 -3.44
C LEU A 67 -2.88 -1.33 -3.69
N GLY A 68 -2.20 -0.20 -3.85
CA GLY A 68 -2.85 1.09 -4.10
C GLY A 68 -1.99 2.27 -3.67
N PHE A 69 -2.63 3.32 -3.15
CA PHE A 69 -1.96 4.60 -2.90
C PHE A 69 -1.97 4.96 -1.42
N SER A 70 -0.93 5.67 -0.98
CA SER A 70 -1.05 6.57 0.17
C SER A 70 -1.86 7.80 -0.26
N TYR A 71 -2.90 8.13 0.51
CA TYR A 71 -3.82 9.23 0.23
C TYR A 71 -3.68 10.31 1.31
N PRO A 72 -3.10 11.47 0.98
CA PRO A 72 -2.82 12.52 1.95
C PRO A 72 -4.11 13.22 2.39
N MET A 73 -4.25 13.46 3.70
CA MET A 73 -5.42 14.09 4.34
C MET A 73 -4.99 15.15 5.37
N GLU A 74 -4.04 15.98 4.99
CA GLU A 74 -3.32 16.97 5.80
C GLU A 74 -4.07 18.30 5.96
N ASN A 75 -5.23 18.45 5.36
CA ASN A 75 -6.09 19.60 5.62
C ASN A 75 -6.88 19.42 6.93
N SER A 76 -6.62 20.28 7.92
CA SER A 76 -7.31 20.26 9.23
C SER A 76 -8.77 20.73 9.16
N ASN A 77 -9.18 21.43 8.11
CA ASN A 77 -10.56 21.85 7.91
C ASN A 77 -11.41 20.65 7.46
N CYS A 78 -12.19 20.09 8.38
CA CYS A 78 -13.09 18.98 8.11
C CYS A 78 -14.19 19.26 7.08
N SER A 79 -14.42 20.52 6.69
CA SER A 79 -15.35 20.89 5.62
C SER A 79 -14.67 21.11 4.26
N ASP A 80 -13.34 21.02 4.21
CA ASP A 80 -12.58 21.13 2.98
C ASP A 80 -12.98 20.02 1.99
N PRO A 81 -13.05 20.30 0.67
CA PRO A 81 -13.34 19.29 -0.34
C PRO A 81 -12.48 18.02 -0.22
N SER A 82 -11.19 18.12 0.14
CA SER A 82 -10.30 16.94 0.27
C SER A 82 -10.75 15.95 1.36
N ASN A 83 -11.49 16.44 2.36
CA ASN A 83 -12.07 15.66 3.45
C ASN A 83 -13.50 15.18 3.17
N GLN A 84 -14.13 15.62 2.06
CA GLN A 84 -15.51 15.27 1.73
C GLN A 84 -15.63 14.00 0.89
N PHE A 85 -16.73 13.27 1.09
CA PHE A 85 -17.06 12.05 0.33
C PHE A 85 -16.95 12.24 -1.18
N ALA A 86 -17.39 13.37 -1.73
CA ALA A 86 -17.40 13.58 -3.18
C ALA A 86 -16.00 13.50 -3.81
N LYS A 87 -15.01 14.21 -3.25
CA LYS A 87 -13.61 14.17 -3.74
C LYS A 87 -12.97 12.81 -3.48
N ILE A 88 -13.08 12.31 -2.25
CA ILE A 88 -12.52 11.00 -1.85
C ILE A 88 -13.06 9.89 -2.77
N ASN A 89 -14.38 9.87 -3.03
CA ASN A 89 -15.00 8.87 -3.89
C ASN A 89 -14.55 9.00 -5.35
N GLN A 90 -14.41 10.23 -5.86
CA GLN A 90 -13.90 10.48 -7.21
C GLN A 90 -12.47 9.95 -7.36
N ASP A 91 -11.60 10.22 -6.38
CA ASP A 91 -10.23 9.75 -6.38
C ASP A 91 -10.16 8.22 -6.31
N PHE A 92 -10.90 7.60 -5.38
CA PHE A 92 -10.92 6.14 -5.23
C PHE A 92 -11.45 5.46 -6.49
N GLN A 93 -12.47 6.03 -7.12
CA GLN A 93 -12.97 5.55 -8.41
C GLN A 93 -11.87 5.60 -9.48
N ARG A 94 -11.09 6.69 -9.55
CA ARG A 94 -9.99 6.82 -10.50
C ARG A 94 -8.85 5.85 -10.18
N MET A 95 -8.44 5.74 -8.91
CA MET A 95 -7.43 4.78 -8.44
C MET A 95 -7.79 3.35 -8.84
N LYS A 96 -9.06 2.96 -8.63
CA LYS A 96 -9.57 1.63 -8.97
C LYS A 96 -9.60 1.40 -10.47
N ALA A 97 -10.20 2.34 -11.21
CA ALA A 97 -10.50 2.17 -12.64
C ALA A 97 -9.26 2.28 -13.52
N GLN A 98 -8.32 3.17 -13.18
CA GLN A 98 -7.12 3.42 -13.99
C GLN A 98 -5.94 2.54 -13.60
N PHE A 99 -5.76 2.28 -12.29
CA PHE A 99 -4.55 1.61 -11.78
C PHE A 99 -4.83 0.27 -11.11
N GLY A 100 -6.10 -0.14 -11.03
CA GLY A 100 -6.48 -1.41 -10.43
C GLY A 100 -6.29 -1.50 -8.92
N ALA A 101 -6.16 -0.35 -8.23
CA ALA A 101 -5.93 -0.30 -6.79
C ALA A 101 -7.00 -1.10 -6.02
N THR A 102 -6.60 -1.76 -4.93
CA THR A 102 -7.49 -2.56 -4.09
C THR A 102 -7.59 -2.02 -2.66
N MET A 103 -6.63 -1.19 -2.26
CA MET A 103 -6.54 -0.59 -0.95
C MET A 103 -6.14 0.88 -1.04
N VAL A 104 -6.46 1.65 -0.01
CA VAL A 104 -5.91 3.00 0.22
C VAL A 104 -5.36 3.08 1.63
N ARG A 105 -4.13 3.57 1.77
CA ARG A 105 -3.54 3.96 3.05
C ARG A 105 -3.81 5.43 3.28
N ILE A 106 -4.37 5.80 4.43
CA ILE A 106 -4.55 7.20 4.78
C ILE A 106 -3.24 7.74 5.35
N TYR A 107 -2.84 8.92 4.91
CA TYR A 107 -1.60 9.57 5.34
C TYR A 107 -1.90 10.97 5.91
N GLY A 108 -1.23 11.31 7.01
CA GLY A 108 -1.27 12.63 7.64
C GLY A 108 -2.66 13.19 7.97
N PRO A 109 -3.65 12.42 8.50
CA PRO A 109 -5.00 12.94 8.73
C PRO A 109 -5.03 14.07 9.79
N GLU A 110 -5.27 15.31 9.36
CA GLU A 110 -5.36 16.49 10.22
C GLU A 110 -6.80 16.82 10.64
N CYS A 111 -7.80 16.48 9.84
CA CYS A 111 -9.19 16.51 10.31
C CYS A 111 -9.44 15.30 11.24
N ARG A 112 -9.80 15.58 12.50
CA ARG A 112 -9.96 14.55 13.55
C ARG A 112 -11.42 14.23 13.87
N ASN A 113 -12.34 14.64 13.01
CA ASN A 113 -13.78 14.41 13.18
C ASN A 113 -14.19 13.03 12.64
N ALA A 114 -15.11 12.34 13.30
CA ALA A 114 -15.61 11.03 12.85
C ALA A 114 -16.18 11.03 11.42
N SER A 115 -16.69 12.18 10.94
CA SER A 115 -17.20 12.35 9.58
C SER A 115 -16.18 12.03 8.48
N VAL A 116 -14.88 12.32 8.68
CA VAL A 116 -13.86 12.00 7.67
C VAL A 116 -13.72 10.49 7.47
N TRP A 117 -13.72 9.74 8.58
CA TRP A 117 -13.67 8.27 8.56
C TRP A 117 -14.96 7.66 8.02
N GLN A 118 -16.11 8.33 8.22
CA GLN A 118 -17.37 7.94 7.58
C GLN A 118 -17.31 8.16 6.07
N ASN A 119 -16.77 9.29 5.59
CA ASN A 119 -16.59 9.55 4.16
C ASN A 119 -15.66 8.52 3.52
N LEU A 120 -14.54 8.19 4.16
CA LEU A 120 -13.62 7.13 3.74
C LEU A 120 -14.28 5.75 3.71
N LEU A 121 -15.06 5.41 4.74
CA LEU A 121 -15.82 4.17 4.79
C LEU A 121 -16.81 4.07 3.62
N GLN A 122 -17.57 5.15 3.37
CA GLN A 122 -18.54 5.22 2.27
C GLN A 122 -17.84 5.08 0.91
N ALA A 123 -16.71 5.78 0.70
CA ALA A 123 -15.94 5.71 -0.54
C ALA A 123 -15.31 4.33 -0.76
N GLY A 124 -14.80 3.68 0.30
CA GLY A 124 -14.29 2.31 0.24
C GLY A 124 -15.36 1.31 -0.18
N ILE A 125 -16.58 1.44 0.35
CA ILE A 125 -17.73 0.61 -0.04
C ILE A 125 -18.11 0.88 -1.50
N ALA A 126 -18.24 2.15 -1.89
CA ALA A 126 -18.66 2.53 -3.24
C ALA A 126 -17.71 2.04 -4.34
N ASN A 127 -16.41 1.93 -4.02
CA ASN A 127 -15.38 1.52 -4.98
C ASN A 127 -14.85 0.10 -4.76
N ASN A 128 -15.43 -0.65 -3.81
CA ASN A 128 -14.97 -1.98 -3.43
C ASN A 128 -13.46 -2.01 -3.11
N MET A 129 -13.02 -1.09 -2.25
CA MET A 129 -11.63 -0.89 -1.83
C MET A 129 -11.50 -0.95 -0.30
N ALA A 130 -10.41 -1.53 0.17
CA ALA A 130 -10.08 -1.55 1.59
C ALA A 130 -9.43 -0.23 2.00
N ILE A 131 -9.60 0.17 3.26
CA ILE A 131 -8.99 1.37 3.83
C ILE A 131 -8.07 0.98 4.97
N ILE A 132 -6.92 1.64 5.07
CA ILE A 132 -6.03 1.58 6.24
C ILE A 132 -6.07 2.96 6.89
N PRO A 133 -6.92 3.15 7.93
CA PRO A 133 -6.88 4.38 8.72
C PRO A 133 -5.54 4.57 9.43
N GLN A 134 -5.17 5.83 9.64
CA GLN A 134 -3.98 6.21 10.38
C GLN A 134 -4.39 7.03 11.62
N VAL A 135 -3.90 6.64 12.79
CA VAL A 135 -3.88 7.50 13.98
C VAL A 135 -2.70 8.45 13.84
N TRP A 136 -2.90 9.74 14.08
CA TRP A 136 -1.91 10.78 13.79
C TRP A 136 -1.86 11.85 14.88
N TRP A 137 -0.64 12.21 15.28
CA TRP A 137 -0.35 13.30 16.22
C TRP A 137 -0.54 14.66 15.54
N GLY A 138 -0.37 14.74 14.22
CA GLY A 138 -0.41 16.00 13.50
C GLY A 138 0.94 16.70 13.45
N PHE A 139 1.01 17.75 12.65
CA PHE A 139 2.18 18.61 12.52
C PHE A 139 2.23 19.72 13.59
N LEU A 140 1.27 19.71 14.53
CA LEU A 140 1.18 20.66 15.62
C LEU A 140 1.96 20.18 16.85
N ALA A 141 2.32 21.13 17.72
CA ALA A 141 3.04 20.83 18.96
C ALA A 141 2.23 19.98 19.97
N ASP A 142 0.90 19.91 19.83
CA ASP A 142 0.04 19.17 20.74
C ASP A 142 0.13 17.65 20.47
N GLN A 143 0.92 16.97 21.31
CA GLN A 143 1.15 15.54 21.23
C GLN A 143 -0.04 14.68 21.72
N ASP A 144 -1.16 15.28 22.15
CA ASP A 144 -2.37 14.54 22.55
C ASP A 144 -3.41 14.40 21.42
N LEU A 145 -3.18 15.06 20.28
CA LEU A 145 -4.10 15.08 19.15
C LEU A 145 -4.39 13.70 18.56
N TRP A 146 -3.47 12.74 18.72
CA TRP A 146 -3.70 11.34 18.32
C TRP A 146 -4.89 10.71 19.04
N LYS A 147 -5.18 11.12 20.29
CA LYS A 147 -6.31 10.60 21.07
C LYS A 147 -7.64 10.93 20.40
N LEU A 148 -7.75 12.12 19.81
CA LEU A 148 -8.93 12.53 19.03
C LEU A 148 -9.05 11.71 17.74
N THR A 149 -7.93 11.49 17.05
CA THR A 149 -7.87 10.64 15.85
C THR A 149 -8.29 9.20 16.18
N ALA A 150 -7.72 8.60 17.22
CA ALA A 150 -8.07 7.26 17.69
C ALA A 150 -9.54 7.15 18.10
N ALA A 151 -10.05 8.10 18.89
CA ALA A 151 -11.44 8.12 19.34
C ALA A 151 -12.43 8.21 18.17
N SER A 152 -12.11 9.01 17.14
CA SER A 152 -12.97 9.18 15.97
C SER A 152 -13.02 7.92 15.08
N ILE A 153 -11.90 7.22 14.88
CA ILE A 153 -11.86 5.93 14.19
C ILE A 153 -12.65 4.87 14.96
N ILE A 154 -12.44 4.75 16.28
CA ILE A 154 -13.16 3.80 17.15
C ILE A 154 -14.67 4.09 17.14
N SER A 155 -15.07 5.37 17.11
CA SER A 155 -16.47 5.77 17.00
C SER A 155 -17.10 5.22 15.70
N VAL A 156 -16.40 5.31 14.56
CA VAL A 156 -16.90 4.75 13.31
C VAL A 156 -16.99 3.23 13.35
N LEU A 157 -16.00 2.53 13.91
CA LEU A 157 -16.05 1.08 14.11
C LEU A 157 -17.25 0.65 14.97
N ARG A 158 -17.54 1.39 16.05
CA ARG A 158 -18.65 1.11 16.95
C ARG A 158 -20.01 1.33 16.29
N ASN A 159 -20.14 2.38 15.51
CA ASN A 159 -21.44 2.81 14.98
C ASN A 159 -21.78 2.17 13.61
N ASN A 160 -20.83 1.48 12.98
CA ASN A 160 -21.01 0.90 11.64
C ASN A 160 -20.57 -0.57 11.62
N PRO A 161 -21.51 -1.53 11.65
CA PRO A 161 -21.17 -2.97 11.66
C PRO A 161 -20.37 -3.48 10.46
N ILE A 162 -20.42 -2.77 9.32
CA ILE A 162 -19.60 -3.06 8.14
C ILE A 162 -18.18 -2.49 8.25
N ALA A 163 -17.93 -1.46 9.07
CA ALA A 163 -16.65 -0.75 9.10
C ALA A 163 -15.44 -1.67 9.35
N PRO A 164 -15.50 -2.68 10.24
CA PRO A 164 -14.43 -3.66 10.32
C PRO A 164 -14.12 -4.24 8.94
N TYR A 165 -15.08 -4.69 8.15
CA TYR A 165 -14.89 -5.34 6.85
C TYR A 165 -14.38 -4.41 5.73
N VAL A 166 -14.33 -3.09 5.96
CA VAL A 166 -13.74 -2.10 5.05
C VAL A 166 -12.37 -1.65 5.54
N PHE A 167 -12.20 -1.48 6.86
CA PHE A 167 -10.94 -1.10 7.48
C PHE A 167 -10.05 -2.34 7.60
N HIS A 168 -9.05 -2.46 6.74
CA HIS A 168 -8.13 -3.61 6.68
C HIS A 168 -7.38 -3.78 8.00
N SER A 169 -6.71 -2.72 8.41
CA SER A 169 -5.91 -2.59 9.63
C SER A 169 -5.83 -1.11 9.99
N ILE A 170 -5.43 -0.78 11.21
CA ILE A 170 -5.19 0.61 11.62
C ILE A 170 -3.70 0.80 11.91
N ALA A 171 -3.08 1.78 11.26
CA ALA A 171 -1.74 2.23 11.55
C ALA A 171 -1.77 3.21 12.73
N PHE A 172 -1.16 2.85 13.84
CA PHE A 172 -1.02 3.72 15.00
C PHE A 172 0.23 4.60 14.83
N GLY A 173 0.12 5.61 13.98
CA GLY A 173 1.22 6.47 13.59
C GLY A 173 1.84 6.12 12.23
N SER A 174 2.55 7.12 11.69
CA SER A 174 3.49 7.03 10.57
C SER A 174 4.81 7.60 11.07
N GLU A 175 5.87 6.80 11.09
CA GLU A 175 7.15 7.13 11.72
C GLU A 175 7.08 7.58 13.18
N PRO A 176 6.20 7.04 14.04
CA PRO A 176 6.08 7.54 15.41
C PRO A 176 7.37 7.46 16.23
N ILE A 177 8.22 6.46 16.00
CA ILE A 177 9.52 6.35 16.68
C ILE A 177 10.55 7.27 16.03
N GLY A 178 10.48 7.42 14.70
CA GLY A 178 11.34 8.31 13.94
C GLY A 178 11.15 9.78 14.27
N ASP A 179 9.90 10.19 14.42
CA ASP A 179 9.45 11.55 14.72
C ASP A 179 9.48 11.89 16.21
N ASP A 180 9.91 10.94 17.06
CA ASP A 180 9.96 11.05 18.52
C ASP A 180 8.62 11.52 19.14
N VAL A 181 7.51 10.99 18.63
CA VAL A 181 6.17 11.39 19.10
C VAL A 181 5.86 10.78 20.47
N ASP A 182 4.78 11.27 21.08
CA ASP A 182 4.17 10.69 22.28
C ASP A 182 5.09 10.66 23.51
N ASN A 183 6.04 11.60 23.62
CA ASN A 183 7.05 11.64 24.69
C ASN A 183 8.00 10.42 24.67
N GLY A 184 8.23 9.88 23.48
CA GLY A 184 9.23 8.87 23.20
C GLY A 184 8.75 7.41 23.33
N PRO A 185 9.64 6.46 23.02
CA PRO A 185 9.26 5.07 22.73
C PRO A 185 8.52 4.33 23.85
N THR A 186 8.83 4.61 25.12
CA THR A 186 8.21 3.92 26.27
C THR A 186 6.73 4.24 26.39
N GLN A 187 6.39 5.54 26.29
CA GLN A 187 5.00 6.00 26.38
C GLN A 187 4.22 5.55 25.13
N PHE A 188 4.82 5.71 23.96
CA PHE A 188 4.26 5.21 22.70
C PHE A 188 3.88 3.72 22.75
N VAL A 189 4.76 2.84 23.25
CA VAL A 189 4.47 1.40 23.36
C VAL A 189 3.32 1.13 24.34
N SER A 190 3.20 1.92 25.42
CA SER A 190 2.09 1.81 26.35
C SER A 190 0.76 2.16 25.68
N ASP A 191 0.74 3.28 24.95
CA ASP A 191 -0.47 3.78 24.29
C ASP A 191 -0.87 2.93 23.08
N LEU A 192 0.11 2.39 22.34
CA LEU A 192 -0.12 1.37 21.31
C LEU A 192 -0.83 0.13 21.88
N LYS A 193 -0.40 -0.37 23.05
CA LYS A 193 -1.03 -1.52 23.71
C LYS A 193 -2.47 -1.18 24.15
N ALA A 194 -2.67 0.00 24.74
CA ALA A 194 -3.99 0.47 25.16
C ALA A 194 -4.94 0.64 23.97
N PHE A 195 -4.45 1.23 22.87
CA PHE A 195 -5.19 1.38 21.62
C PHE A 195 -5.56 0.01 21.04
N LYS A 196 -4.62 -0.93 20.96
CA LYS A 196 -4.89 -2.30 20.49
C LYS A 196 -5.96 -2.99 21.33
N ALA A 197 -5.93 -2.84 22.64
CA ALA A 197 -6.97 -3.41 23.51
C ALA A 197 -8.36 -2.86 23.16
N ASN A 198 -8.48 -1.56 22.90
CA ASN A 198 -9.75 -0.92 22.50
C ASN A 198 -10.25 -1.36 21.11
N VAL A 199 -9.33 -1.65 20.18
CA VAL A 199 -9.68 -2.07 18.81
C VAL A 199 -9.94 -3.57 18.69
N SER A 200 -9.34 -4.39 19.56
CA SER A 200 -9.36 -5.86 19.49
C SER A 200 -10.77 -6.45 19.41
N SER A 201 -11.75 -5.85 20.10
CA SER A 201 -13.15 -6.29 20.09
C SER A 201 -13.83 -6.22 18.71
N PHE A 202 -13.30 -5.40 17.80
CA PHE A 202 -13.77 -5.31 16.41
C PHE A 202 -13.05 -6.29 15.47
N GLY A 203 -12.01 -6.98 15.96
CA GLY A 203 -11.16 -7.88 15.18
C GLY A 203 -10.29 -7.18 14.14
N VAL A 204 -10.15 -5.85 14.20
CA VAL A 204 -9.32 -5.08 13.25
C VAL A 204 -7.85 -5.14 13.70
N PRO A 205 -6.92 -5.61 12.86
CA PRO A 205 -5.49 -5.62 13.15
C PRO A 205 -4.95 -4.21 13.42
N VAL A 206 -4.04 -4.10 14.38
CA VAL A 206 -3.31 -2.86 14.70
C VAL A 206 -1.84 -3.03 14.34
N THR A 207 -1.25 -2.00 13.75
CA THR A 207 0.17 -1.94 13.40
C THR A 207 0.72 -0.54 13.64
N ILE A 208 1.99 -0.31 13.30
CA ILE A 208 2.59 1.01 13.11
C ILE A 208 3.13 1.05 11.68
N SER A 209 3.11 2.22 11.04
CA SER A 209 3.78 2.46 9.75
C SER A 209 5.13 3.11 10.05
N GLU A 210 6.25 2.43 9.85
CA GLU A 210 7.53 2.84 10.46
C GLU A 210 8.73 2.42 9.61
N ASP A 211 9.84 3.14 9.69
CA ASP A 211 11.15 2.70 9.20
C ASP A 211 11.85 1.86 10.29
N TRP A 212 11.62 0.55 10.18
CA TRP A 212 12.24 -0.50 10.97
C TRP A 212 13.77 -0.60 10.92
N ASP A 213 14.46 0.14 10.03
CA ASP A 213 15.90 0.03 9.83
C ASP A 213 16.74 0.95 10.70
N ARG A 214 16.13 1.79 11.54
CA ARG A 214 16.82 2.69 12.49
C ARG A 214 17.79 1.94 13.44
N PRO A 215 19.11 1.98 13.21
CA PRO A 215 20.08 1.17 13.94
C PRO A 215 20.19 1.57 15.42
N GLY A 216 20.11 0.58 16.30
CA GLY A 216 20.14 0.77 17.75
C GLY A 216 18.79 1.17 18.36
N ILE A 217 17.74 1.38 17.56
CA ILE A 217 16.40 1.74 18.01
C ILE A 217 15.40 0.68 17.55
N MET A 218 15.08 0.66 16.24
CA MET A 218 14.15 -0.30 15.63
C MET A 218 14.87 -1.58 15.19
N SER A 219 16.03 -1.43 14.57
CA SER A 219 16.93 -2.52 14.18
C SER A 219 18.13 -2.59 15.14
N GLY A 220 18.76 -3.77 15.22
CA GLY A 220 20.09 -3.87 15.81
C GLY A 220 21.14 -3.22 14.91
N GLN A 221 22.36 -3.06 15.42
CA GLN A 221 23.48 -2.55 14.62
C GLN A 221 23.70 -3.42 13.38
N ASN A 222 24.04 -2.81 12.25
CA ASN A 222 24.29 -3.51 10.97
C ASN A 222 23.17 -4.50 10.55
N TRP A 223 21.90 -4.16 10.78
CA TRP A 223 20.76 -5.00 10.40
C TRP A 223 20.69 -6.36 11.12
N THR A 224 21.35 -6.48 12.28
CA THR A 224 21.36 -7.72 13.06
C THR A 224 20.30 -7.70 14.16
N GLY A 225 19.17 -8.35 13.93
CA GLY A 225 18.11 -8.45 14.93
C GLY A 225 17.25 -7.18 15.04
N LEU A 226 16.21 -7.24 15.88
CA LEU A 226 15.47 -6.05 16.30
C LEU A 226 16.25 -5.28 17.38
N GLY A 227 16.18 -3.95 17.32
CA GLY A 227 16.65 -3.06 18.37
C GLY A 227 15.72 -3.03 19.59
N PRO A 228 16.08 -2.32 20.67
CA PRO A 228 15.33 -2.34 21.93
C PRO A 228 13.87 -1.88 21.81
N VAL A 229 13.59 -0.92 20.91
CA VAL A 229 12.23 -0.43 20.67
C VAL A 229 11.49 -1.39 19.73
N GLY A 230 12.15 -1.87 18.68
CA GLY A 230 11.61 -2.90 17.78
C GLY A 230 11.17 -4.17 18.53
N GLN A 231 11.97 -4.63 19.51
CA GLN A 231 11.63 -5.78 20.36
C GLN A 231 10.38 -5.57 21.23
N GLN A 232 10.10 -4.33 21.64
CA GLN A 232 8.92 -3.99 22.42
C GLN A 232 7.65 -3.88 21.55
N ILE A 233 7.79 -3.39 20.32
CA ILE A 233 6.68 -3.19 19.37
C ILE A 233 6.29 -4.49 18.67
N ALA A 234 7.26 -5.32 18.28
CA ALA A 234 7.05 -6.57 17.55
C ALA A 234 5.96 -7.49 18.13
N PRO A 235 5.88 -7.76 19.46
CA PRO A 235 4.82 -8.59 20.02
C PRO A 235 3.46 -7.88 20.09
N VAL A 236 3.42 -6.55 19.94
CA VAL A 236 2.19 -5.75 20.05
C VAL A 236 1.48 -5.62 18.70
N ILE A 237 2.20 -5.46 17.59
CA ILE A 237 1.58 -5.29 16.26
C ILE A 237 1.09 -6.62 15.66
N ASP A 238 0.05 -6.57 14.83
CA ASP A 238 -0.52 -7.75 14.16
C ASP A 238 0.08 -8.02 12.77
N LEU A 239 0.51 -6.96 12.09
CA LEU A 239 1.18 -6.99 10.79
C LEU A 239 2.25 -5.90 10.74
N VAL A 240 3.05 -5.87 9.68
CA VAL A 240 4.12 -4.88 9.46
C VAL A 240 3.72 -3.92 8.35
N GLN A 241 3.67 -2.64 8.67
CA GLN A 241 3.67 -1.55 7.68
C GLN A 241 5.06 -0.89 7.75
N ALA A 242 5.83 -1.05 6.68
CA ALA A 242 7.22 -0.62 6.62
C ALA A 242 7.40 0.57 5.68
N HIS A 243 8.25 1.49 6.12
CA HIS A 243 8.79 2.54 5.28
C HIS A 243 10.13 2.06 4.72
N ILE A 244 10.19 1.83 3.41
CA ILE A 244 11.43 1.43 2.72
C ILE A 244 11.79 2.58 1.79
N MET A 245 12.62 3.50 2.26
CA MET A 245 12.78 4.83 1.65
C MET A 245 14.25 5.14 1.32
N PRO A 246 14.82 4.53 0.26
CA PRO A 246 16.19 4.84 -0.18
C PRO A 246 16.39 6.33 -0.53
N TYR A 247 15.30 7.07 -0.78
CA TYR A 247 15.32 8.51 -1.04
C TYR A 247 16.11 9.32 0.00
N TYR A 248 15.92 9.04 1.30
CA TYR A 248 16.54 9.78 2.41
C TYR A 248 18.00 9.36 2.70
N HIS A 249 18.52 8.35 2.00
CA HIS A 249 19.93 7.95 2.08
C HIS A 249 20.68 8.48 0.85
N ALA A 250 20.64 9.79 0.63
CA ALA A 250 21.16 10.42 -0.59
C ALA A 250 22.68 10.27 -0.79
N ASP A 251 23.42 10.00 0.29
CA ASP A 251 24.84 9.63 0.25
C ASP A 251 25.08 8.25 -0.38
N LEU A 252 24.17 7.29 -0.13
CA LEU A 252 24.24 5.93 -0.67
C LEU A 252 23.52 5.82 -2.02
N PHE A 253 22.41 6.53 -2.19
CA PHE A 253 21.55 6.51 -3.37
C PHE A 253 21.36 7.92 -3.94
N PRO A 254 22.39 8.56 -4.52
CA PRO A 254 22.27 9.92 -5.04
C PRO A 254 21.23 10.05 -6.17
N THR A 255 20.98 8.95 -6.90
CA THR A 255 19.97 8.83 -7.97
C THR A 255 19.15 7.55 -7.79
N ALA A 256 18.02 7.44 -8.48
CA ALA A 256 17.13 6.28 -8.40
C ALA A 256 17.70 5.00 -9.05
N ALA A 257 18.88 5.09 -9.70
CA ALA A 257 19.41 4.03 -10.57
C ALA A 257 19.82 2.73 -9.86
N ASN A 258 20.10 2.77 -8.56
CA ASN A 258 20.59 1.61 -7.81
C ASN A 258 19.93 1.46 -6.44
N ILE A 259 18.63 1.71 -6.37
CA ILE A 259 17.84 1.64 -5.13
C ILE A 259 17.45 0.23 -4.74
N TRP A 260 17.39 -0.70 -5.70
CA TRP A 260 16.84 -2.04 -5.47
C TRP A 260 17.59 -2.87 -4.41
N PRO A 261 18.94 -2.85 -4.33
CA PRO A 261 19.67 -3.55 -3.27
C PRO A 261 19.20 -3.20 -1.85
N TYR A 262 18.68 -1.99 -1.63
CA TYR A 262 18.11 -1.59 -0.34
C TYR A 262 16.84 -2.39 0.00
N PHE A 263 15.95 -2.61 -0.98
CA PHE A 263 14.78 -3.48 -0.80
C PHE A 263 15.18 -4.94 -0.56
N GLU A 264 16.18 -5.43 -1.28
CA GLU A 264 16.69 -6.80 -1.15
C GLU A 264 17.34 -7.07 0.20
N GLN A 265 17.82 -6.04 0.88
CA GLN A 265 18.31 -6.14 2.26
C GLN A 265 17.16 -6.03 3.28
N TYR A 266 16.27 -5.06 3.08
CA TYR A 266 15.28 -4.67 4.07
C TYR A 266 14.12 -5.68 4.18
N ILE A 267 13.57 -6.15 3.06
CA ILE A 267 12.45 -7.12 3.09
C ILE A 267 12.85 -8.42 3.82
N PRO A 268 14.00 -9.06 3.50
CA PRO A 268 14.46 -10.23 4.25
C PRO A 268 14.75 -9.94 5.73
N PHE A 269 15.27 -8.76 6.07
CA PHE A 269 15.44 -8.34 7.46
C PHE A 269 14.09 -8.37 8.21
N LEU A 270 13.03 -7.81 7.63
CA LEU A 270 11.70 -7.83 8.24
C LEU A 270 11.18 -9.25 8.38
N GLN A 271 11.28 -10.08 7.34
CA GLN A 271 10.80 -11.46 7.36
C GLN A 271 11.53 -12.32 8.42
N ALA A 272 12.84 -12.13 8.58
CA ALA A 272 13.64 -12.87 9.56
C ALA A 272 13.31 -12.47 11.01
N ASN A 273 12.97 -11.20 11.24
CA ASN A 273 12.82 -10.64 12.58
C ASN A 273 11.36 -10.49 13.04
N LEU A 274 10.41 -10.51 12.10
CA LEU A 274 8.97 -10.40 12.35
C LEU A 274 8.23 -11.56 11.69
N PRO A 275 8.59 -12.82 12.03
CA PRO A 275 8.06 -13.99 11.35
C PRO A 275 6.54 -14.09 11.51
N ASN A 276 5.88 -14.61 10.48
CA ASN A 276 4.43 -14.80 10.39
C ASN A 276 3.58 -13.51 10.37
N LYS A 277 4.21 -12.33 10.31
CA LYS A 277 3.49 -11.08 10.09
C LYS A 277 3.45 -10.77 8.60
N GLN A 278 2.28 -10.43 8.09
CA GLN A 278 2.16 -9.87 6.75
C GLN A 278 2.96 -8.56 6.67
N ILE A 279 3.68 -8.35 5.58
CA ILE A 279 4.45 -7.14 5.34
C ILE A 279 3.80 -6.35 4.20
N MET A 280 3.60 -5.06 4.45
CA MET A 280 3.22 -4.07 3.44
C MET A 280 4.25 -2.95 3.46
N VAL A 281 4.80 -2.58 2.31
CA VAL A 281 5.55 -1.33 2.14
C VAL A 281 4.53 -0.20 2.08
N SER A 282 4.22 0.36 3.23
CA SER A 282 3.21 1.41 3.41
C SER A 282 3.70 2.77 2.96
N GLN A 283 5.02 2.97 2.91
CA GLN A 283 5.65 4.16 2.34
C GLN A 283 6.94 3.79 1.63
N THR A 284 7.05 4.31 0.42
CA THR A 284 8.26 4.30 -0.37
C THR A 284 8.11 5.39 -1.42
N LEU A 285 9.16 6.15 -1.71
CA LEU A 285 9.01 7.38 -2.47
C LEU A 285 10.28 7.79 -3.20
N TRP A 286 10.07 8.67 -4.16
CA TRP A 286 11.08 9.50 -4.79
C TRP A 286 10.40 10.80 -5.23
N SER A 287 11.06 11.95 -5.14
CA SER A 287 10.47 13.23 -5.58
C SER A 287 10.70 13.51 -7.08
N SER A 288 9.67 14.03 -7.73
CA SER A 288 9.68 14.48 -9.13
C SER A 288 10.15 15.92 -9.31
N GLU A 289 10.33 16.68 -8.24
CA GLU A 289 10.75 18.09 -8.29
C GLU A 289 11.66 18.48 -7.13
N LEU A 290 12.51 19.48 -7.37
CA LEU A 290 13.40 20.07 -6.39
C LEU A 290 12.62 20.96 -5.41
N GLY A 291 13.00 20.91 -4.13
CA GLY A 291 12.51 21.87 -3.14
C GLY A 291 11.10 21.61 -2.62
N GLY A 292 10.61 20.37 -2.76
CA GLY A 292 9.46 19.90 -1.99
C GLY A 292 9.74 19.88 -0.48
N SER A 293 8.71 19.60 0.33
CA SER A 293 8.82 19.57 1.80
C SER A 293 9.76 18.48 2.34
N HIS A 294 10.17 17.53 1.49
CA HIS A 294 10.99 16.38 1.84
C HIS A 294 12.43 16.55 1.34
N ASP A 295 13.27 17.18 2.18
CA ASP A 295 14.70 17.29 1.92
C ASP A 295 15.39 15.93 2.11
N ARG A 296 16.14 15.51 1.08
CA ARG A 296 16.98 14.31 1.14
C ARG A 296 18.43 14.58 1.54
N GLY A 297 18.81 15.85 1.72
CA GLY A 297 20.16 16.29 2.01
C GLY A 297 21.16 16.12 0.86
N PHE A 298 22.40 16.56 1.08
CA PHE A 298 23.55 16.35 0.17
C PHE A 298 23.47 17.03 -1.22
N GLY A 299 22.82 18.19 -1.36
CA GLY A 299 22.85 18.98 -2.60
C GLY A 299 22.00 18.44 -3.75
N ASN A 300 21.12 17.48 -3.44
CA ASN A 300 19.92 16.98 -4.15
C ASN A 300 20.05 16.67 -5.66
N PRO A 301 21.04 15.87 -6.13
CA PRO A 301 21.19 15.51 -7.55
C PRO A 301 20.12 14.53 -8.11
N GLY A 302 19.07 14.20 -7.36
CA GLY A 302 18.09 13.16 -7.76
C GLY A 302 16.63 13.61 -7.78
N GLU A 303 16.28 14.83 -7.37
CA GLU A 303 14.90 15.30 -7.34
C GLU A 303 14.50 15.84 -8.72
N ASN A 304 13.94 14.97 -9.56
CA ASN A 304 13.44 15.34 -10.89
C ASN A 304 12.57 14.21 -11.46
N LEU A 305 11.74 14.56 -12.44
CA LEU A 305 10.85 13.61 -13.12
C LEU A 305 11.60 12.39 -13.71
N GLY A 306 12.84 12.56 -14.16
CA GLY A 306 13.65 11.45 -14.70
C GLY A 306 13.95 10.37 -13.65
N ASN A 307 14.40 10.77 -12.45
CA ASN A 307 14.63 9.84 -11.36
C ASN A 307 13.33 9.31 -10.76
N PHE A 308 12.28 10.14 -10.66
CA PHE A 308 10.95 9.70 -10.25
C PHE A 308 10.43 8.57 -11.16
N THR A 309 10.56 8.74 -12.48
CA THR A 309 10.19 7.73 -13.47
C THR A 309 11.01 6.46 -13.28
N LEU A 310 12.34 6.59 -13.21
CA LEU A 310 13.25 5.45 -13.02
C LEU A 310 12.95 4.67 -11.73
N TYR A 311 12.63 5.38 -10.65
CA TYR A 311 12.27 4.78 -9.37
C TYR A 311 11.02 3.90 -9.50
N TRP A 312 9.92 4.49 -9.98
CA TRP A 312 8.64 3.78 -10.06
C TRP A 312 8.62 2.71 -11.15
N ASP A 313 9.35 2.90 -12.26
CA ASP A 313 9.60 1.84 -13.24
C ASP A 313 10.32 0.65 -12.61
N THR A 314 11.31 0.91 -11.76
CA THR A 314 12.01 -0.14 -11.02
C THR A 314 11.05 -0.86 -10.09
N ILE A 315 10.30 -0.16 -9.23
CA ILE A 315 9.36 -0.78 -8.28
C ILE A 315 8.30 -1.62 -9.01
N GLN A 316 7.65 -1.08 -10.05
CA GLN A 316 6.60 -1.81 -10.76
C GLN A 316 7.13 -3.03 -11.56
N SER A 317 8.41 -3.01 -11.95
CA SER A 317 9.05 -4.16 -12.62
C SER A 317 9.33 -5.36 -11.70
N MET A 318 9.34 -5.16 -10.39
CA MET A 318 9.77 -6.17 -9.40
C MET A 318 8.65 -7.07 -8.89
N CYS A 319 7.61 -7.24 -9.69
CA CYS A 319 6.41 -8.02 -9.35
C CYS A 319 6.71 -9.46 -8.91
N SER A 320 7.62 -10.16 -9.61
CA SER A 320 8.04 -11.51 -9.22
C SER A 320 8.66 -11.57 -7.83
N TYR A 321 9.45 -10.55 -7.47
CA TYR A 321 10.08 -10.45 -6.16
C TYR A 321 9.03 -10.22 -5.07
N PHE A 322 8.14 -9.23 -5.25
CA PHE A 322 7.06 -8.96 -4.30
C PHE A 322 6.15 -10.18 -4.10
N LYS A 323 5.87 -10.94 -5.16
CA LYS A 323 5.13 -12.20 -5.08
C LYS A 323 5.87 -13.28 -4.31
N GLN A 324 7.15 -13.49 -4.60
CA GLN A 324 7.99 -14.47 -3.89
C GLN A 324 8.06 -14.17 -2.39
N HIS A 325 8.17 -12.89 -2.02
CA HIS A 325 8.25 -12.45 -0.63
C HIS A 325 6.88 -12.18 0.01
N GLN A 326 5.77 -12.29 -0.73
CA GLN A 326 4.41 -12.01 -0.27
C GLN A 326 4.27 -10.60 0.33
N VAL A 327 4.90 -9.62 -0.30
CA VAL A 327 4.93 -8.22 0.13
C VAL A 327 4.05 -7.37 -0.78
N GLY A 328 3.10 -6.66 -0.20
CA GLY A 328 2.33 -5.62 -0.91
C GLY A 328 2.98 -4.25 -0.75
N TRP A 329 2.71 -3.33 -1.67
CA TRP A 329 3.26 -1.97 -1.62
C TRP A 329 2.25 -0.91 -2.04
N PHE A 330 2.43 0.29 -1.51
CA PHE A 330 1.66 1.48 -1.83
C PHE A 330 2.53 2.50 -2.57
N PHE A 331 1.97 3.14 -3.59
CA PHE A 331 2.57 4.32 -4.18
C PHE A 331 2.36 5.50 -3.22
N HIS A 332 3.43 6.14 -2.80
CA HIS A 332 3.37 7.32 -1.95
C HIS A 332 3.77 8.55 -2.79
N THR A 333 2.83 9.42 -3.19
CA THR A 333 1.38 9.50 -2.84
C THR A 333 0.46 9.54 -4.06
N TRP A 334 -0.86 9.60 -3.83
CA TRP A 334 -1.87 9.76 -4.88
C TRP A 334 -1.65 11.00 -5.74
N ASP A 335 -1.55 12.18 -5.12
CA ASP A 335 -1.43 13.46 -5.82
C ASP A 335 -0.52 14.43 -5.06
N ASP A 336 -0.08 15.47 -5.76
CA ASP A 336 0.83 16.51 -5.24
C ASP A 336 0.15 17.53 -4.32
N SER A 337 -1.18 17.50 -4.20
CA SER A 337 -1.95 18.63 -3.63
C SER A 337 -1.58 18.96 -2.18
N GLN A 338 -1.10 17.95 -1.46
CA GLN A 338 -0.65 18.04 -0.08
C GLN A 338 0.78 17.52 0.11
N GLU A 339 1.30 16.76 -0.87
CA GLU A 339 2.66 16.22 -0.85
C GLU A 339 3.38 16.53 -2.17
N PRO A 340 3.75 17.81 -2.41
CA PRO A 340 4.28 18.26 -3.69
C PRO A 340 5.53 17.48 -4.11
N GLY A 341 5.51 17.04 -5.36
CA GLY A 341 6.60 16.27 -5.95
C GLY A 341 6.51 14.76 -5.73
N LEU A 342 5.74 14.29 -4.73
CA LEU A 342 5.62 12.86 -4.40
C LEU A 342 4.42 12.18 -5.08
N GLY A 343 3.43 12.95 -5.53
CA GLY A 343 2.21 12.44 -6.12
C GLY A 343 2.42 11.79 -7.50
N LEU A 344 1.64 10.75 -7.81
CA LEU A 344 1.50 10.24 -9.18
C LEU A 344 0.74 11.24 -10.07
N ILE A 345 -0.23 11.93 -9.48
CA ILE A 345 -1.06 12.94 -10.13
C ILE A 345 -0.50 14.34 -9.81
N ASP A 346 -0.24 15.14 -10.84
CA ASP A 346 0.19 16.53 -10.68
C ASP A 346 -0.96 17.47 -10.23
N ASP A 347 -0.63 18.71 -9.87
CA ASP A 347 -1.61 19.73 -9.48
C ASP A 347 -2.64 20.08 -10.56
N ASN A 348 -2.38 19.72 -11.82
CA ASN A 348 -3.31 19.90 -12.94
C ASN A 348 -4.20 18.66 -13.17
N GLY A 349 -4.03 17.60 -12.37
CA GLY A 349 -4.78 16.35 -12.47
C GLY A 349 -4.21 15.34 -13.49
N ASN A 350 -3.06 15.61 -14.09
CA ASN A 350 -2.40 14.73 -15.05
C ASN A 350 -1.56 13.65 -14.36
N ILE A 351 -1.42 12.49 -15.02
CA ILE A 351 -0.52 11.43 -14.57
C ILE A 351 0.90 11.81 -14.98
N LYS A 352 1.85 11.81 -14.05
CA LYS A 352 3.24 12.22 -14.32
C LYS A 352 4.05 11.22 -15.14
N ILE A 353 3.81 9.93 -14.92
CA ILE A 353 4.58 8.82 -15.51
C ILE A 353 3.66 7.74 -16.06
N ALA A 354 4.18 6.91 -16.97
CA ALA A 354 3.49 5.69 -17.37
C ALA A 354 3.47 4.72 -16.18
N PHE A 355 2.29 4.56 -15.57
CA PHE A 355 2.11 3.72 -14.40
C PHE A 355 1.02 2.68 -14.65
N ASP A 356 1.44 1.42 -14.80
CA ASP A 356 0.57 0.26 -15.01
C ASP A 356 1.18 -0.94 -14.28
N PRO A 357 1.11 -0.96 -12.94
CA PRO A 357 1.74 -1.99 -12.16
C PRO A 357 1.09 -3.35 -12.46
N PRO A 358 1.88 -4.39 -12.78
CA PRO A 358 1.33 -5.70 -13.07
C PRO A 358 0.61 -6.28 -11.85
N LYS A 359 -0.50 -6.98 -12.11
CA LYS A 359 -1.16 -7.80 -11.09
C LYS A 359 -0.37 -9.10 -10.90
N CYS A 360 0.50 -9.09 -9.90
CA CYS A 360 0.89 -10.29 -9.17
C CYS A 360 -0.11 -10.50 -8.04
#